data_AF-A0A5B9D3N0-F1
#
_entry.id   AF-A0A5B9D3N0-F1
#
_cell.length_a   1.000
_cell.length_b   1.000
_cell.length_c   1.000
_cell.angle_alpha   90.00
_cell.angle_beta   90.00
_cell.angle_gamma   90.00
#
_symmetry.space_group_name_H-M   'P 1'
#
loop_
_entity.id
_entity.type
_entity.pdbx_description
1 polymer ?
#
loop_
_entity_poly.entity_id
_entity_poly.type
_entity_poly.pdbx_seq_one_letter_code
_entity_poly.pdbx_strand_id
1 'polypeptide(L)' 'MNGTLGYGCKWRIPSKILSVSIKEESKNKLIMIFEDGWSISFRIHNASSKVEASLKFDIQFVGLSSQVVSHQIPMV' A
#
# COMPACT_ATOMS: atom_id res chain seq x y z
N MET A 1 -13.49 -0.60 20.34
CA MET A 1 -14.02 0.55 19.57
C MET A 1 -13.37 0.53 18.20
N ASN A 2 -14.11 0.18 17.15
CA ASN A 2 -13.53 -0.35 15.90
C ASN A 2 -13.39 0.71 14.79
N GLY A 3 -13.26 1.99 15.18
CA GLY A 3 -12.84 3.10 14.31
C GLY A 3 -13.61 3.31 13.01
N THR A 4 -14.84 2.79 12.89
CA THR A 4 -15.63 2.80 11.66
C THR A 4 -16.95 3.50 11.90
N LEU A 5 -17.41 4.27 10.91
CA LEU A 5 -18.64 5.05 10.98
C LEU A 5 -19.92 4.20 10.97
N GLY A 6 -19.80 2.87 10.92
CA GLY A 6 -20.94 1.94 10.98
C GLY A 6 -21.79 1.89 9.70
N TYR A 7 -21.41 2.61 8.65
CA TYR A 7 -22.07 2.57 7.34
C TYR A 7 -21.06 2.40 6.19
N GLY A 8 -21.48 1.71 5.13
CA GLY A 8 -20.67 1.44 3.92
C GLY A 8 -20.16 -0.01 3.78
N CYS A 9 -19.69 -0.35 2.59
CA CYS A 9 -19.04 -1.63 2.32
C CYS A 9 -17.77 -1.77 3.18
N LYS A 10 -17.69 -2.83 3.99
CA LYS A 10 -16.46 -3.16 4.71
C LYS A 10 -15.49 -3.81 3.74
N TRP A 11 -14.40 -3.10 3.41
CA TRP A 11 -13.36 -3.66 2.56
C TRP A 11 -12.74 -4.88 3.22
N ARG A 12 -12.56 -5.95 2.44
CA ARG A 12 -11.72 -7.06 2.88
C ARG A 12 -10.26 -6.64 2.82
N ILE A 13 -9.66 -6.56 4.00
CA ILE A 13 -8.22 -6.40 4.14
C ILE A 13 -7.58 -7.74 3.79
N PRO A 14 -6.60 -7.76 2.86
CA PRO A 14 -5.98 -8.99 2.42
C PRO A 14 -5.18 -9.61 3.57
N SER A 15 -5.22 -10.94 3.67
CA SER A 15 -4.54 -11.69 4.74
C SER A 15 -3.20 -12.29 4.31
N LYS A 16 -3.00 -12.46 2.99
CA LYS A 16 -1.78 -13.06 2.44
C LYS A 16 -1.14 -12.18 1.37
N ILE A 17 0.18 -12.20 1.39
CA ILE A 17 1.03 -11.72 0.31
C ILE A 17 1.14 -12.86 -0.71
N LEU A 18 0.85 -12.56 -1.96
CA LEU A 18 1.00 -13.50 -3.08
C LEU A 18 2.40 -13.43 -3.67
N SER A 19 2.98 -12.23 -3.77
CA SER A 19 4.35 -12.06 -4.25
C SER A 19 5.00 -10.78 -3.72
N VAL A 20 6.33 -10.82 -3.66
CA VAL A 20 7.21 -9.68 -3.37
C VAL A 20 8.31 -9.68 -4.41
N SER A 21 8.51 -8.56 -5.09
CA SER A 21 9.59 -8.40 -6.08
C SER A 21 10.23 -7.02 -5.97
N ILE A 22 11.50 -6.91 -6.34
CA ILE A 22 12.15 -5.61 -6.50
C ILE A 22 11.59 -4.97 -7.78
N LYS A 23 11.17 -3.70 -7.69
CA LYS A 23 10.73 -2.96 -8.87
C LYS A 23 11.89 -2.86 -9.86
N GLU A 24 11.63 -3.15 -11.13
CA GLU A 24 12.65 -3.01 -12.19
C GLU A 24 13.37 -1.66 -12.10
N GLU A 25 14.68 -1.71 -12.29
CA GLU A 25 15.59 -0.56 -12.22
C GLU A 25 15.61 0.19 -10.87
N SER A 26 15.03 -0.38 -9.81
CA SER A 26 15.06 0.18 -8.48
C SER A 26 16.01 -0.59 -7.56
N LYS A 27 16.77 0.15 -6.74
CA LYS A 27 17.61 -0.44 -5.68
C LYS A 27 16.86 -0.61 -4.36
N ASN A 28 15.71 0.05 -4.23
CA ASN A 28 15.13 0.32 -2.92
C ASN A 28 13.60 0.32 -2.90
N LYS A 29 12.95 0.10 -4.04
CA LYS A 29 11.50 -0.09 -4.13
C LYS A 29 11.18 -1.56 -4.38
N LEU A 30 10.18 -2.03 -3.66
CA LEU A 30 9.58 -3.35 -3.76
C LEU A 30 8.15 -3.19 -4.24
N ILE A 31 7.68 -4.11 -5.07
CA ILE A 31 6.26 -4.28 -5.37
C ILE A 31 5.77 -5.48 -4.57
N MET A 32 4.68 -5.30 -3.85
CA MET A 32 3.99 -6.34 -3.10
C MET A 32 2.59 -6.53 -3.68
N ILE A 33 2.26 -7.77 -4.01
CA ILE A 33 0.93 -8.17 -4.49
C ILE A 33 0.27 -9.03 -3.42
N PHE A 34 -0.99 -8.76 -3.12
CA PHE A 34 -1.78 -9.47 -2.13
C PHE A 34 -3.02 -10.12 -2.76
N GLU A 35 -3.72 -10.92 -1.97
CA GLU A 35 -5.05 -11.43 -2.31
C GLU A 35 -6.03 -10.27 -2.63
N ASP A 36 -7.15 -10.60 -3.26
CA ASP A 36 -8.23 -9.65 -3.57
C ASP A 36 -7.82 -8.45 -4.46
N GLY A 37 -6.69 -8.53 -5.16
CA GLY A 37 -6.26 -7.54 -6.16
C GLY A 37 -5.55 -6.31 -5.59
N TRP A 38 -5.19 -6.34 -4.31
CA TRP A 38 -4.40 -5.27 -3.70
C TRP A 38 -2.94 -5.35 -4.16
N SER A 39 -2.35 -4.20 -4.51
CA SER A 39 -0.90 -4.11 -4.72
C SER A 39 -0.34 -2.77 -4.25
N ILE A 40 0.85 -2.82 -3.65
CA ILE A 40 1.55 -1.64 -3.12
C ILE A 40 2.98 -1.60 -3.64
N SER A 41 3.51 -0.38 -3.77
CA SER A 41 4.92 -0.09 -3.89
C SER A 41 5.43 0.33 -2.51
N PHE A 42 6.46 -0.35 -2.04
CA PHE A 42 7.12 -0.10 -0.77
C PHE A 42 8.55 0.37 -1.03
N ARG A 43 8.91 1.57 -0.59
CA ARG A 43 10.30 2.05 -0.69
C ARG A 43 10.96 2.02 0.67
N ILE A 44 12.17 1.46 0.73
CA ILE A 44 13.01 1.43 1.93
C ILE A 44 14.21 2.34 1.71
N HIS A 45 14.54 3.21 2.67
CA HIS A 45 15.79 3.98 2.62
C HIS A 45 16.31 4.29 4.02
N ASN A 46 17.57 4.72 4.12
CA ASN A 46 18.13 5.17 5.40
C ASN A 46 17.42 6.45 5.85
N ALA A 47 17.05 6.55 7.13
CA ALA A 47 16.39 7.73 7.67
C ALA A 47 17.33 8.92 7.85
N SER A 48 18.63 8.67 7.95
CA SER A 48 19.65 9.64 8.30
C SER A 48 20.64 9.89 7.16
N SER A 49 21.19 11.11 7.15
CA SER A 49 22.35 11.47 6.33
C SER A 49 23.68 11.03 6.98
N LYS A 50 23.68 10.73 8.29
CA LYS A 50 24.81 10.14 9.01
C LYS A 50 24.78 8.62 8.88
N VAL A 51 25.94 7.97 9.00
CA VAL A 51 26.03 6.50 9.01
C VAL A 51 25.53 6.00 10.37
N GLU A 52 24.23 5.85 10.49
CA GLU A 52 23.55 5.28 11.66
C GLU A 52 22.45 4.31 11.23
N ALA A 53 22.12 3.38 12.12
CA ALA A 53 21.06 2.40 11.90
C ALA A 53 19.69 3.09 11.98
N SER A 54 19.18 3.53 10.84
CA SER A 54 17.87 4.18 10.78
C SER A 54 17.13 3.82 9.49
N LEU A 55 15.81 3.66 9.58
CA LEU A 55 14.97 3.14 8.50
C LEU A 55 13.79 4.08 8.24
N LYS A 56 13.70 4.60 7.02
CA LYS A 56 12.49 5.24 6.50
C LYS A 56 11.84 4.32 5.49
N PHE A 57 10.53 4.21 5.58
CA PHE A 57 9.73 3.53 4.58
C PHE A 57 8.55 4.40 4.14
N ASP A 58 8.21 4.31 2.86
CA ASP A 58 7.00 4.90 2.29
C ASP A 58 6.22 3.86 1.47
N ILE A 59 4.90 3.97 1.51
CA ILE A 59 3.97 3.03 0.88
C ILE A 59 3.08 3.81 -0.09
N GLN A 60 2.93 3.27 -1.30
CA GLN A 60 2.04 3.81 -2.32
C GLN A 60 1.17 2.68 -2.89
N PHE A 61 -0.12 2.93 -3.09
CA PHE A 61 -0.96 1.97 -3.81
C PHE A 61 -0.56 1.96 -5.29
N VAL A 62 -0.40 0.76 -5.84
CA VAL A 62 -0.16 0.54 -7.28
C VAL A 62 -1.42 -0.06 -7.93
N GLY A 63 -2.21 -0.79 -7.14
CA GLY A 63 -3.49 -1.34 -7.54
C GLY A 63 -4.43 -1.41 -6.34
N LEU A 64 -5.68 -1.05 -6.58
CA LEU A 64 -6.75 -1.18 -5.61
C LEU A 64 -7.54 -2.45 -5.90
N SER A 65 -8.05 -3.07 -4.84
CA SER A 65 -8.99 -4.18 -4.98
C SER A 65 -10.22 -3.76 -5.79
N SER A 66 -10.79 -4.71 -6.54
CA SER A 66 -12.09 -4.54 -7.22
C SER A 66 -13.25 -4.26 -6.24
N GLN A 67 -13.05 -4.48 -4.94
CA GLN A 67 -14.02 -4.17 -3.89
C GLN A 67 -14.04 -2.68 -3.53
N VAL A 68 -13.04 -1.90 -3.94
CA VAL A 68 -12.97 -0.45 -3.67
C VAL A 68 -13.89 0.28 -4.64
N VAL A 69 -14.98 0.82 -4.11
CA VAL A 69 -15.88 1.70 -4.85
C VAL A 69 -15.38 3.13 -4.73
N SER A 70 -15.12 3.79 -5.87
CA SER A 70 -14.84 5.22 -5.90
C SER A 70 -16.16 5.99 -5.97
N HIS A 71 -16.44 6.80 -4.96
CA HIS A 71 -17.51 7.79 -5.03
C HIS A 71 -16.90 9.09 -5.55
N GLN A 72 -17.30 9.51 -6.74
CA GLN A 72 -16.92 10.80 -7.31
C GLN A 72 -18.02 11.81 -6.98
N ILE A 73 -17.67 12.88 -6.27
CA ILE A 73 -18.56 14.02 -6.10
C ILE A 73 -18.30 14.95 -7.28
N PRO A 74 -19.25 15.12 -8.22
CA PRO A 74 -19.09 16.09 -9.28
C PRO A 74 -19.00 17.49 -8.67
N MET A 75 -17.98 18.24 -9.06
CA MET A 75 -17.90 19.66 -8.72
C MET A 75 -18.95 20.39 -9.57
N VAL A 76 -19.92 21.00 -8.91
CA VAL A 76 -20.88 21.97 -9.47
C VAL A 76 -20.26 23.35 -9.56
#